data_AF-R1B3M4-F1
#
_entry.id   AF-R1B3M4-F1
#
_cell.length_a   1.000
_cell.length_b   1.000
_cell.length_c   1.000
_cell.angle_alpha   90.00
_cell.angle_beta   90.00
_cell.angle_gamma   90.00
#
_symmetry.space_group_name_H-M   'P 1'
#
loop_
_entity.id
_entity.type
_entity.pdbx_description
1 polymer ?
#
loop_
_entity_poly.entity_id
_entity_poly.type
_entity_poly.pdbx_seq_one_letter_code
_entity_poly.pdbx_strand_id
1 'polypeptide(L)' 'FELVGVTPDASAAEIRAAYRRRSKSLHPDAGGDPTAFAALVEAYAMLQDDDQR' A
#
# COMPACT_ATOMS: atom_id res chain seq x y z
N PHE A 1 8.01 -5.13 -1.81
CA PHE A 1 7.15 -5.29 -3.01
C PHE A 1 6.01 -6.31 -2.84
N GLU A 2 6.23 -7.51 -2.27
CA GLU A 2 5.14 -8.50 -2.08
C GLU A 2 3.98 -8.01 -1.20
N LEU A 3 4.25 -7.12 -0.25
CA LEU A 3 3.25 -6.71 0.74
C LEU A 3 2.13 -5.80 0.21
N VAL A 4 2.40 -5.03 -0.85
CA VAL A 4 1.40 -4.15 -1.49
C VAL A 4 0.73 -4.84 -2.68
N GLY A 5 1.32 -5.94 -3.18
CA GLY A 5 0.85 -6.62 -4.39
C GLY A 5 0.96 -5.77 -5.64
N VAL A 6 1.94 -4.86 -5.67
CA VAL A 6 2.26 -4.02 -6.83
C VAL A 6 3.64 -4.39 -7.34
N THR A 7 3.77 -4.44 -8.66
CA THR A 7 5.04 -4.65 -9.35
C THR A 7 5.98 -3.49 -9.07
N PRO A 8 7.31 -3.71 -9.06
CA PRO A 8 8.28 -2.63 -8.91
C PRO A 8 8.23 -1.56 -10.00
N ASP A 9 7.65 -1.89 -11.17
CA ASP A 9 7.34 -0.94 -12.24
C ASP A 9 5.96 -0.26 -12.11
N ALA A 10 5.21 -0.50 -11.03
CA ALA A 10 3.90 0.11 -10.87
C ALA A 10 4.05 1.63 -10.74
N SER A 11 3.30 2.37 -11.55
CA SER A 11 3.32 3.83 -11.51
C SER A 11 2.74 4.37 -10.18
N ALA A 12 3.14 5.57 -9.76
CA ALA A 12 2.63 6.20 -8.54
C ALA A 12 1.07 6.27 -8.49
N ALA A 13 0.44 6.40 -9.65
CA ALA A 13 -1.02 6.36 -9.79
C ALA A 13 -1.59 4.96 -9.48
N GLU A 14 -0.97 3.90 -9.97
CA GLU A 14 -1.36 2.51 -9.70
C GLU A 14 -1.13 2.13 -8.24
N ILE A 15 0.01 2.55 -7.67
CA ILE A 15 0.33 2.33 -6.25
C ILE A 15 -0.70 3.01 -5.36
N ARG A 16 -1.10 4.26 -5.64
CA ARG A 16 -2.18 4.96 -4.91
C ARG A 16 -3.54 4.27 -5.07
N ALA A 17 -3.84 3.74 -6.24
CA ALA A 17 -5.10 3.02 -6.48
C ALA A 17 -5.14 1.68 -5.72
N ALA A 18 -4.03 0.93 -5.76
CA ALA A 18 -3.88 -0.34 -5.05
C ALA A 18 -3.91 -0.15 -3.53
N TYR A 19 -3.18 0.84 -3.02
CA TYR A 19 -3.19 1.23 -1.61
C TYR A 19 -4.62 1.53 -1.15
N ARG A 20 -5.38 2.38 -1.87
CA ARG A 20 -6.76 2.71 -1.49
C ARG A 20 -7.70 1.50 -1.48
N ARG A 21 -7.55 0.57 -2.43
CA ARG A 21 -8.34 -0.67 -2.46
C ARG A 21 -8.01 -1.60 -1.29
N ARG A 22 -6.72 -1.82 -1.02
CA ARG A 22 -6.28 -2.68 0.08
C ARG A 22 -6.53 -2.06 1.45
N SER A 23 -6.33 -0.76 1.59
CA SER A 23 -6.57 0.02 2.81
C SER A 23 -8.02 -0.13 3.27
N LYS A 24 -9.00 -0.09 2.35
CA LYS A 24 -10.41 -0.37 2.68
C LYS A 24 -10.69 -1.82 3.12
N SER A 25 -9.97 -2.80 2.55
CA SER A 25 -10.15 -4.22 2.91
C SER A 25 -9.44 -4.61 4.20
N LEU A 26 -8.31 -3.96 4.49
CA LEU A 26 -7.46 -4.19 5.67
C LEU A 26 -7.77 -3.23 6.82
N HIS A 27 -8.74 -2.32 6.66
CA HIS A 27 -9.02 -1.30 7.67
C HIS A 27 -9.52 -1.98 8.97
N PRO A 28 -8.95 -1.65 10.13
CA PRO A 28 -9.36 -2.24 11.41
C PRO A 28 -10.84 -1.97 11.75
N ASP A 29 -11.39 -0.82 11.35
CA ASP A 29 -12.83 -0.52 11.50
C ASP A 29 -13.75 -1.51 10.75
N ALA A 30 -13.26 -2.18 9.71
CA ALA A 30 -13.99 -3.20 8.97
C ALA A 30 -13.73 -4.63 9.51
N GLY A 31 -13.01 -4.76 10.63
CA GLY A 31 -12.52 -6.04 11.16
C GLY A 31 -11.21 -6.50 10.51
N GLY A 32 -10.49 -5.60 9.83
CA GLY A 32 -9.19 -5.87 9.25
C GLY A 32 -8.06 -5.92 10.28
N ASP A 33 -6.89 -6.37 9.84
CA ASP A 33 -5.71 -6.51 10.68
C ASP A 33 -4.89 -5.19 10.71
N PRO A 34 -4.77 -4.52 11.87
CA PRO A 34 -4.00 -3.28 12.00
C PRO A 34 -2.50 -3.47 11.71
N THR A 35 -1.93 -4.66 11.96
CA THR A 35 -0.54 -4.98 11.59
C THR A 35 -0.38 -5.07 10.08
N ALA A 36 -1.32 -5.71 9.40
CA ALA A 36 -1.33 -5.76 7.94
C ALA A 36 -1.55 -4.38 7.32
N PHE A 37 -2.38 -3.54 7.95
CA PHE A 37 -2.58 -2.14 7.54
C PHE A 37 -1.31 -1.30 7.71
N ALA A 38 -0.63 -1.40 8.86
CA ALA A 38 0.62 -0.69 9.11
C ALA A 38 1.69 -1.05 8.08
N ALA A 39 1.82 -2.34 7.76
CA ALA A 39 2.78 -2.83 6.79
C ALA A 39 2.42 -2.40 5.34
N LEU A 40 1.13 -2.25 5.02
CA LEU A 40 0.67 -1.65 3.76
C LEU A 40 1.06 -0.16 3.66
N VAL A 41 0.92 0.60 4.74
CA VAL A 41 1.30 2.02 4.82
C VAL A 41 2.80 2.19 4.65
N GLU A 42 3.58 1.39 5.35
CA GLU A 42 5.06 1.46 5.31
C GLU A 42 5.58 1.15 3.90
N ALA A 43 5.03 0.12 3.26
CA ALA A 43 5.41 -0.21 1.90
C ALA A 43 4.93 0.85 0.88
N TYR A 44 3.78 1.51 1.09
CA TYR A 44 3.36 2.65 0.27
C TYR A 44 4.30 3.86 0.44
N ALA A 45 4.79 4.13 1.66
CA ALA A 45 5.72 5.22 1.94
C ALA A 45 7.06 5.02 1.22
N MET A 46 7.64 3.81 1.30
CA MET A 46 8.88 3.48 0.57
C MET A 46 8.75 3.67 -0.94
N LEU A 47 7.62 3.29 -1.53
CA LEU A 47 7.40 3.41 -2.97
C LEU A 47 7.21 4.86 -3.43
N GLN A 48 6.58 5.71 -2.59
CA GLN A 48 6.45 7.14 -2.86
C GLN A 48 7.77 7.91 -2.76
N ASP A 49 8.73 7.40 -2.00
CA ASP A 49 10.07 8.00 -1.86
C ASP A 49 11.01 7.66 -3.02
N ASP A 50 10.80 6.51 -3.68
CA ASP A 50 11.55 6.16 -4.89
C ASP A 50 11.07 6.93 -6.13
N ASP A 51 9.78 7.23 -6.24
CA ASP A 51 9.21 8.03 -7.34
C ASP A 51 9.58 9.53 -7.24
N GLN A 52 9.95 10.01 -6.05
CA GLN A 52 10.30 11.41 -5.82
C GLN A 52 11.80 11.74 -5.94
N ARG A 53 12.65 10.77 -6.29
CA ARG A 53 14.11 10.95 -6.39
C ARG A 53 14.63 11.01 -7.83
#